data_AF-A0A8T4ZBA7-F1
#
_entry.id   AF-A0A8T4ZBA7-F1
#
_cell.length_a   1.000
_cell.length_b   1.000
_cell.length_c   1.000
_cell.angle_alpha   90.00
_cell.angle_beta   90.00
_cell.angle_gamma   90.00
#
_symmetry.space_group_name_H-M   'P 1'
#
loop_
_entity.id
_entity.type
_entity.pdbx_description
1 polymer ?
#
loop_
_entity_poly.entity_id
_entity_poly.type
_entity_poly.pdbx_seq_one_letter_code
_entity_poly.pdbx_strand_id
1 'polypeptide(L)'
;MKAKEKKVGAVDAPVSGGTVGAEMGTLTIMVGGEKETVDACMDVLRAIGKNIYYVGGPGSGQIFKLLNNMLVGINLAAVGEALVLASKAGVDLKLLYEVVKTSAGNSWAFENKLPNMLEERFEPGFRVWLQHKDLG
;
A
#
# COMPACT_ATOMS: atom_id res chain seq x y z
N MET A 1 22.83 -4.16 15.53
CA MET A 1 21.70 -3.23 15.40
C MET A 1 21.77 -2.31 16.62
N LYS A 2 21.99 -0.99 16.44
CA LYS A 2 22.34 -0.06 17.54
C LYS A 2 21.38 -0.07 18.75
N ALA A 3 20.12 -0.44 18.55
CA ALA A 3 19.14 -0.56 19.64
C ALA A 3 19.46 -1.72 20.61
N LYS A 4 19.88 -2.87 20.08
CA LYS A 4 20.23 -4.05 20.89
C LYS A 4 21.46 -3.81 21.76
N GLU A 5 22.45 -3.08 21.25
CA GLU A 5 23.63 -2.63 22.01
C GLU A 5 23.24 -1.74 23.21
N LYS A 6 22.11 -1.04 23.11
CA LYS A 6 21.54 -0.19 24.18
C LYS A 6 20.48 -0.90 25.03
N LYS A 7 20.30 -2.23 24.87
CA LYS A 7 19.25 -3.02 25.54
C LYS A 7 17.82 -2.50 25.28
N VAL A 8 17.59 -1.99 24.07
CA VAL A 8 16.26 -1.52 23.61
C VAL A 8 15.75 -2.46 22.52
N GLY A 9 14.52 -2.92 22.66
CA GLY A 9 13.80 -3.66 21.62
C GLY A 9 13.36 -2.71 20.49
N ALA A 10 13.49 -3.17 19.24
CA ALA A 10 13.08 -2.40 18.07
C ALA A 10 12.25 -3.28 17.13
N VAL A 11 11.20 -2.70 16.58
CA VAL A 11 10.34 -3.32 15.57
C VAL A 11 10.18 -2.36 14.39
N ASP A 12 10.14 -2.90 13.19
CA ASP A 12 9.72 -2.17 12.01
C ASP A 12 8.26 -2.51 11.69
N ALA A 13 7.39 -1.49 11.73
CA ALA A 13 5.95 -1.66 11.58
C ALA A 13 5.35 -0.71 10.53
N PRO A 14 5.79 -0.77 9.25
CA PRO A 14 5.17 0.02 8.20
C PRO A 14 3.70 -0.33 8.02
N VAL A 15 2.94 0.66 7.55
CA VAL A 15 1.47 0.61 7.49
C VAL A 15 0.93 0.84 6.08
N SER A 16 -0.30 0.39 5.86
CA SER A 16 -1.12 0.67 4.66
C SER A 16 -2.54 1.04 5.08
N GLY A 17 -3.17 1.98 4.36
CA GLY A 17 -4.51 2.51 4.66
C GLY A 17 -4.62 4.04 4.70
N GLY A 18 -3.49 4.76 4.64
CA GLY A 18 -3.46 6.22 4.59
C GLY A 18 -3.94 6.90 5.89
N THR A 19 -4.16 8.21 5.83
CA THR A 19 -4.60 9.01 6.98
C THR A 19 -5.97 8.57 7.50
N VAL A 20 -6.92 8.32 6.59
CA VAL A 20 -8.27 7.84 6.93
C VAL A 20 -8.20 6.51 7.68
N GLY A 21 -7.37 5.57 7.20
CA GLY A 21 -7.19 4.29 7.88
C GLY A 21 -6.60 4.46 9.29
N ALA A 22 -5.70 5.42 9.48
CA ALA A 22 -5.11 5.73 10.78
C ALA A 22 -6.13 6.33 11.75
N GLU A 23 -6.91 7.32 11.29
CA GLU A 23 -7.97 7.97 12.08
C GLU A 23 -9.06 6.96 12.50
N MET A 24 -9.39 6.01 11.63
CA MET A 24 -10.37 4.98 11.91
C MET A 24 -9.82 3.77 12.68
N GLY A 25 -8.52 3.71 12.96
CA GLY A 25 -7.88 2.54 13.59
C GLY A 25 -7.95 1.26 12.73
N THR A 26 -7.98 1.41 11.40
CA THR A 26 -8.18 0.30 10.45
C THR A 26 -6.95 -0.01 9.60
N LEU A 27 -5.78 0.49 9.99
CA LEU A 27 -4.55 0.25 9.24
C LEU A 27 -4.24 -1.26 9.11
N THR A 28 -3.63 -1.59 7.99
CA THR A 28 -2.87 -2.83 7.85
C THR A 28 -1.43 -2.57 8.26
N ILE A 29 -0.89 -3.37 9.18
CA ILE A 29 0.45 -3.21 9.76
C ILE A 29 1.26 -4.48 9.50
N MET A 30 2.46 -4.32 8.93
CA MET A 30 3.40 -5.40 8.65
C MET A 30 4.56 -5.28 9.65
N VAL A 31 4.63 -6.17 10.64
CA VAL A 31 5.55 -6.04 11.78
C VAL A 31 6.71 -7.02 11.66
N GLY A 32 7.92 -6.47 11.52
CA GLY A 32 9.19 -7.20 11.64
C GLY A 32 9.87 -6.93 12.97
N GLY A 33 10.52 -7.94 13.55
CA GLY A 33 11.27 -7.79 14.80
C GLY A 33 11.52 -9.10 15.53
N GLU A 34 12.20 -9.03 16.68
CA GLU A 34 12.24 -10.17 17.61
C GLU A 34 10.84 -10.40 18.19
N LYS A 35 10.40 -11.66 18.23
CA LYS A 35 9.01 -12.04 18.52
C LYS A 35 8.52 -11.49 19.86
N GLU A 36 9.35 -11.57 20.88
CA GLU A 36 9.06 -11.08 22.22
C GLU A 36 8.86 -9.55 22.24
N THR A 37 9.64 -8.82 21.44
CA THR A 37 9.48 -7.36 21.32
C THR A 37 8.20 -7.03 20.55
N VAL A 38 7.90 -7.77 19.49
CA VAL A 38 6.65 -7.59 18.71
C VAL A 38 5.42 -7.83 19.58
N ASP A 39 5.43 -8.91 20.36
CA ASP A 39 4.31 -9.26 21.24
C ASP A 39 4.12 -8.20 22.33
N ALA A 40 5.21 -7.64 22.87
CA ALA A 40 5.16 -6.53 23.82
C ALA A 40 4.60 -5.22 23.23
N CYS A 41 4.72 -5.00 21.92
CA CYS A 41 4.18 -3.82 21.24
C CYS A 41 2.73 -4.00 20.75
N MET A 42 2.17 -5.20 20.85
CA MET A 42 0.95 -5.57 20.13
C MET A 42 -0.27 -4.72 20.51
N ASP A 43 -0.42 -4.34 21.78
CA ASP A 43 -1.56 -3.53 22.23
C ASP A 43 -1.55 -2.13 21.64
N VAL A 44 -0.37 -1.52 21.49
CA VAL A 44 -0.22 -0.22 20.81
C VAL A 44 -0.54 -0.34 19.32
N LEU A 45 -0.08 -1.43 18.69
CA LEU A 45 -0.36 -1.66 17.27
C LEU A 45 -1.86 -1.89 17.00
N ARG A 46 -2.56 -2.59 17.91
CA ARG A 46 -4.01 -2.80 17.85
C ARG A 46 -4.83 -1.52 18.04
N ALA A 47 -4.28 -0.51 18.69
CA ALA A 47 -4.97 0.78 18.85
C ALA A 47 -5.16 1.53 17.53
N ILE A 48 -4.30 1.27 16.53
CA ILE A 48 -4.31 1.99 15.24
C ILE A 48 -4.54 1.06 14.03
N GLY A 49 -4.52 -0.26 14.24
CA GLY A 49 -4.56 -1.26 13.17
C GLY A 49 -5.65 -2.29 13.36
N LYS A 50 -6.28 -2.67 12.25
CA LYS A 50 -7.24 -3.78 12.20
C LYS A 50 -6.59 -5.08 11.73
N ASN A 51 -5.68 -5.00 10.75
CA ASN A 51 -4.98 -6.16 10.21
C ASN A 51 -3.51 -6.08 10.58
N ILE A 52 -3.06 -6.89 11.52
CA ILE A 52 -1.67 -6.84 12.02
C ILE A 52 -1.01 -8.19 11.72
N TYR A 53 0.06 -8.15 10.94
CA TYR A 53 0.81 -9.35 10.54
C TYR A 53 2.20 -9.31 11.14
N TYR A 54 2.58 -10.35 11.88
CA TYR A 54 3.99 -10.61 12.16
C TYR A 54 4.60 -11.27 10.92
N VAL A 55 5.57 -10.59 10.29
CA VAL A 55 6.11 -10.99 8.99
C VAL A 55 7.56 -11.48 9.04
N GLY A 56 8.12 -11.63 10.25
CA GLY A 56 9.44 -12.20 10.47
C GLY A 56 10.35 -11.31 11.32
N GLY A 57 11.65 -11.52 11.17
CA GLY A 57 12.67 -10.82 11.92
C GLY A 57 12.82 -9.34 11.55
N PRO A 58 13.83 -8.66 12.13
CA PRO A 58 14.06 -7.25 11.86
C PRO A 58 14.25 -6.94 10.38
N GLY A 59 13.54 -5.91 9.89
CA GLY A 59 13.55 -5.46 8.50
C GLY A 59 12.52 -6.14 7.60
N SER A 60 11.90 -7.25 8.03
CA SER A 60 10.91 -7.96 7.23
C SER A 60 9.66 -7.12 6.95
N GLY A 61 9.21 -6.29 7.89
CA GLY A 61 8.10 -5.36 7.68
C GLY A 61 8.39 -4.37 6.54
N GLN A 62 9.58 -3.78 6.53
CA GLN A 62 10.02 -2.88 5.46
C GLN A 62 10.08 -3.57 4.10
N ILE A 63 10.58 -4.81 4.04
CA ILE A 63 10.62 -5.59 2.79
C ILE A 63 9.20 -5.83 2.26
N PHE A 64 8.27 -6.25 3.12
CA PHE A 64 6.86 -6.43 2.73
C PHE A 64 6.24 -5.12 2.22
N LYS A 65 6.53 -4.00 2.89
CA LYS A 65 6.05 -2.69 2.45
C LYS A 65 6.60 -2.29 1.08
N LEU A 66 7.90 -2.52 0.85
CA LEU A 66 8.55 -2.28 -0.42
C LEU A 66 7.90 -3.11 -1.54
N LEU A 67 7.69 -4.41 -1.32
CA LEU A 67 7.01 -5.29 -2.28
C LEU A 67 5.59 -4.81 -2.59
N ASN A 68 4.82 -4.42 -1.57
CA ASN A 68 3.48 -3.87 -1.75
C ASN A 68 3.52 -2.60 -2.62
N ASN A 69 4.41 -1.65 -2.30
CA ASN A 69 4.48 -0.39 -3.02
C ASN A 69 5.04 -0.54 -4.44
N MET A 70 5.91 -1.52 -4.68
CA MET A 70 6.36 -1.92 -6.02
C MET A 70 5.19 -2.40 -6.87
N LEU A 71 4.35 -3.31 -6.34
CA LEU A 71 3.15 -3.78 -7.02
C LEU A 71 2.17 -2.64 -7.32
N VAL A 72 1.95 -1.73 -6.37
CA VAL A 72 1.11 -0.54 -6.58
C VAL A 72 1.65 0.32 -7.74
N GLY A 73 2.95 0.56 -7.78
CA GLY A 73 3.59 1.34 -8.84
C GLY A 73 3.44 0.70 -10.22
N ILE A 74 3.76 -0.59 -10.34
CA ILE A 74 3.64 -1.34 -11.59
C ILE A 74 2.18 -1.35 -12.08
N ASN A 75 1.24 -1.65 -11.19
CA ASN A 75 -0.17 -1.67 -11.54
C ASN A 75 -0.65 -0.29 -12.00
N LEU A 76 -0.22 0.79 -11.35
CA LEU A 76 -0.61 2.15 -11.74
C LEU A 76 -0.08 2.54 -13.12
N ALA A 77 1.15 2.15 -13.44
CA ALA A 77 1.73 2.34 -14.77
C ALA A 77 0.92 1.57 -15.83
N ALA A 78 0.61 0.30 -15.57
CA ALA A 78 -0.21 -0.52 -16.46
C ALA A 78 -1.63 0.06 -16.67
N VAL A 79 -2.25 0.62 -15.63
CA VAL A 79 -3.53 1.33 -15.73
C VAL A 79 -3.43 2.51 -16.71
N GLY A 80 -2.37 3.31 -16.61
CA GLY A 80 -2.14 4.45 -17.50
C GLY A 80 -2.00 4.03 -18.96
N GLU A 81 -1.20 2.99 -19.24
CA GLU A 81 -1.04 2.45 -20.60
C GLU A 81 -2.36 1.89 -21.16
N ALA A 82 -3.08 1.10 -20.35
CA ALA A 82 -4.36 0.53 -20.74
C ALA A 82 -5.40 1.61 -21.05
N LEU A 83 -5.46 2.69 -20.28
CA LEU A 83 -6.36 3.83 -20.54
C LEU A 83 -6.05 4.53 -21.86
N VAL A 84 -4.77 4.79 -22.14
CA VAL A 84 -4.36 5.43 -23.40
C VAL A 84 -4.70 4.55 -24.60
N LEU A 85 -4.46 3.25 -24.50
CA LEU A 85 -4.82 2.28 -25.54
C LEU A 85 -6.34 2.22 -25.75
N ALA A 86 -7.12 2.11 -24.67
CA ALA A 86 -8.58 2.04 -24.72
C ALA A 86 -9.18 3.31 -25.34
N SER A 87 -8.68 4.49 -24.96
CA SER A 87 -9.11 5.77 -25.52
C SER A 87 -8.85 5.85 -27.03
N LYS A 88 -7.63 5.46 -27.48
CA LYS A 88 -7.30 5.41 -28.91
C LYS A 88 -8.08 4.38 -29.71
N ALA A 89 -8.46 3.27 -29.07
CA ALA A 89 -9.30 2.23 -29.66
C ALA A 89 -10.80 2.59 -29.69
N GLY A 90 -11.20 3.71 -29.10
CA GLY A 90 -12.61 4.12 -29.03
C GLY A 90 -13.45 3.29 -28.05
N VAL A 91 -12.83 2.65 -27.06
CA VAL A 91 -13.52 1.88 -26.03
C VAL A 91 -14.17 2.83 -25.03
N ASP A 92 -15.42 2.55 -24.64
CA ASP A 92 -16.06 3.24 -23.53
C ASP A 92 -15.31 2.95 -22.22
N LEU A 93 -14.66 3.98 -21.67
CA LEU A 93 -13.83 3.87 -20.49
C LEU A 93 -14.62 3.56 -19.21
N LYS A 94 -15.91 3.93 -19.14
CA LYS A 94 -16.77 3.56 -18.02
C LYS A 94 -17.13 2.08 -18.10
N LEU A 95 -17.44 1.58 -19.30
CA LEU A 95 -17.69 0.16 -19.50
C LEU A 95 -16.41 -0.67 -19.24
N LEU A 96 -15.24 -0.17 -19.66
CA LEU A 96 -13.94 -0.77 -19.33
C LEU A 96 -13.77 -0.91 -17.81
N TYR A 97 -14.06 0.14 -17.04
CA TYR A 97 -14.00 0.10 -15.58
C TYR A 97 -14.88 -1.02 -15.01
N GLU A 98 -16.16 -1.05 -15.38
CA GLU A 98 -17.11 -2.04 -14.87
C GLU A 98 -16.69 -3.48 -15.20
N VAL A 99 -16.26 -3.73 -16.45
CA VAL A 99 -15.86 -5.08 -16.90
C VAL A 99 -14.56 -5.52 -16.24
N VAL A 100 -13.53 -4.68 -16.23
CA VAL A 100 -12.21 -5.07 -15.71
C VAL A 100 -12.24 -5.21 -14.20
N LYS A 101 -13.02 -4.40 -13.49
CA LYS A 101 -13.20 -4.48 -12.02
C LYS A 101 -13.60 -5.89 -11.55
N THR A 102 -14.45 -6.59 -12.31
CA THR A 102 -14.87 -7.95 -11.95
C THR A 102 -14.07 -9.05 -12.68
N SER A 103 -13.01 -8.68 -13.39
CA SER A 103 -12.19 -9.59 -14.21
C SER A 103 -10.79 -9.79 -13.64
N ALA A 104 -10.05 -10.75 -14.18
CA ALA A 104 -8.70 -11.10 -13.70
C ALA A 104 -7.64 -9.99 -13.88
N GLY A 105 -7.90 -9.01 -14.75
CA GLY A 105 -7.03 -7.84 -14.95
C GLY A 105 -7.14 -6.79 -13.85
N ASN A 106 -8.04 -6.97 -12.89
CA ASN A 106 -8.27 -6.01 -11.83
C ASN A 106 -7.06 -5.88 -10.88
N SER A 107 -6.94 -4.71 -10.26
CA SER A 107 -6.06 -4.46 -9.13
C SER A 107 -6.62 -3.36 -8.25
N TRP A 108 -6.15 -3.27 -7.00
CA TRP A 108 -6.52 -2.15 -6.13
C TRP A 108 -6.23 -0.78 -6.77
N ALA A 109 -5.11 -0.67 -7.50
CA ALA A 109 -4.76 0.56 -8.22
C ALA A 109 -5.78 0.89 -9.32
N PHE A 110 -6.22 -0.11 -10.09
CA PHE A 110 -7.27 0.07 -11.10
C PHE A 110 -8.57 0.56 -10.45
N GLU A 111 -9.10 -0.18 -9.47
CA GLU A 111 -10.40 0.17 -8.88
C GLU A 111 -10.43 1.55 -8.22
N ASN A 112 -9.34 1.93 -7.54
CA ASN A 112 -9.29 3.12 -6.69
C ASN A 112 -8.72 4.34 -7.40
N LYS A 113 -7.99 4.17 -8.52
CA LYS A 113 -7.36 5.30 -9.24
C LYS A 113 -8.03 5.59 -10.56
N LEU A 114 -8.56 4.59 -11.26
CA LEU A 114 -9.20 4.81 -12.56
C LEU A 114 -10.37 5.80 -12.48
N PRO A 115 -11.32 5.72 -11.52
CA PRO A 115 -12.43 6.69 -11.47
C PRO A 115 -11.94 8.13 -11.35
N ASN A 116 -10.90 8.37 -10.56
CA ASN A 116 -10.29 9.68 -10.41
C ASN A 116 -9.60 10.15 -11.70
N MET A 117 -8.95 9.26 -12.44
CA MET A 117 -8.37 9.59 -13.75
C MET A 117 -9.44 9.96 -14.78
N LEU A 118 -10.58 9.26 -14.79
CA LEU A 118 -11.71 9.56 -15.68
C LEU A 118 -12.37 10.90 -15.38
N GLU A 119 -12.33 11.32 -14.12
CA GLU A 119 -12.89 12.60 -13.64
C GLU A 119 -11.83 13.70 -13.48
N GLU A 120 -10.60 13.46 -13.95
CA GLU A 120 -9.45 14.38 -13.85
C GLU A 120 -9.16 14.88 -12.42
N ARG A 121 -9.48 14.08 -11.41
CA ARG A 121 -9.20 14.35 -9.99
C ARG A 121 -7.83 13.82 -9.58
N PHE A 122 -6.88 14.72 -9.38
CA PHE A 122 -5.49 14.36 -9.05
C PHE A 122 -5.04 14.86 -7.68
N GLU A 123 -5.99 15.24 -6.81
CA GLU A 123 -5.69 15.62 -5.43
C GLU A 123 -4.93 14.49 -4.72
N PRO A 124 -3.79 14.79 -4.08
CA PRO A 124 -2.87 13.75 -3.64
C PRO A 124 -3.34 13.07 -2.34
N GLY A 125 -3.85 11.84 -2.46
CA GLY A 125 -3.93 10.89 -1.33
C GLY A 125 -2.59 10.21 -1.03
N PHE A 126 -1.72 10.10 -2.03
CA PHE A 126 -0.32 9.68 -1.91
C PHE A 126 0.46 10.36 -3.03
N ARG A 127 1.51 11.11 -2.67
CA ARG A 127 2.21 11.99 -3.62
C ARG A 127 3.19 11.20 -4.47
N VAL A 128 3.34 11.58 -5.74
CA VAL A 128 4.24 10.90 -6.70
C VAL A 128 5.68 10.80 -6.19
N TRP A 129 6.20 11.82 -5.53
CA TRP A 129 7.56 11.75 -4.97
C TRP A 129 7.68 10.73 -3.83
N LEU A 130 6.60 10.46 -3.09
CA LEU A 130 6.61 9.43 -2.03
C LEU A 130 6.68 8.04 -2.67
N GLN A 131 5.96 7.85 -3.78
CA GLN A 131 6.08 6.64 -4.59
C GLN A 131 7.51 6.49 -5.16
N HIS A 132 8.10 7.55 -5.69
CA HIS A 132 9.48 7.52 -6.18
C HIS A 132 10.48 7.22 -5.05
N LYS A 133 10.35 7.87 -3.89
CA LYS A 133 11.13 7.56 -2.66
C LYS A 133 11.07 6.09 -2.29
N ASP A 134 9.92 5.45 -2.48
CA ASP A 134 9.75 4.03 -2.15
C ASP A 134 10.34 3.09 -3.21
N LEU A 135 10.47 3.52 -4.47
CA LEU A 135 10.97 2.70 -5.58
C LEU A 135 12.47 2.90 -5.89
N GLY A 136 13.03 4.05 -5.51
CA GLY A 136 14.40 4.45 -5.86
C GLY A 136 14.44 5.51 -6.95
#